data_AF-A0A2N5ZRU5-F1
#
_entry.id   AF-A0A2N5ZRU5-F1
#
_cell.length_a   1.000
_cell.length_b   1.000
_cell.length_c   1.000
_cell.angle_alpha   90.00
_cell.angle_beta   90.00
_cell.angle_gamma   90.00
#
_symmetry.space_group_name_H-M   'P 1'
#
loop_
_entity.id
_entity.type
_entity.pdbx_description
1 polymer ?
#
loop_
_entity_poly.entity_id
_entity_poly.type
_entity_poly.pdbx_seq_one_letter_code
_entity_poly.pdbx_strand_id
1 'polypeptide(L)'
;MSKSLFFSKKNCGLPIGNLTSQLFGNIYLDDFDHFVKEKLCIKHYGRYVDDMIFVHKNKNFLKSIIKKTKKYLLNELGLELHPKKVYLQHYKKGVNFLGVFIRPYSIHITKRTKGNFYAKIKLWNETIQNKGSLTEKEIKGFIACMNSYLGIMKHYQTFRLRKKMLTQAMSKKFKGYVVFDKKYSKLLYKI
;
A
#
# COMPACT_ATOMS: atom_id res chain seq x y z
N MET A 1 17.83 2.55 7.47
CA MET A 1 17.86 4.00 7.77
C MET A 1 16.55 4.41 8.41
N SER A 2 16.61 5.18 9.49
CA SER A 2 15.42 5.76 10.13
C SER A 2 14.79 6.78 9.17
N LYS A 3 13.48 7.03 9.29
CA LYS A 3 12.78 8.07 8.50
C LYS A 3 13.12 9.49 8.96
N SER A 4 14.15 9.66 9.79
CA SER A 4 14.56 10.96 10.29
C SER A 4 15.87 11.42 9.67
N LEU A 5 15.94 12.72 9.38
CA LEU A 5 17.12 13.42 8.90
C LEU A 5 18.18 13.63 10.01
N PHE A 6 17.89 13.26 11.27
CA PHE A 6 18.82 13.45 12.39
C PHE A 6 20.19 12.76 12.20
N PHE A 7 20.26 11.72 11.37
CA PHE A 7 21.49 10.98 11.08
C PHE A 7 21.97 11.16 9.63
N SER A 8 21.45 12.16 8.92
CA SER A 8 21.90 12.47 7.57
C SER A 8 23.26 13.16 7.60
N LYS A 9 24.11 12.86 6.60
CA LYS A 9 25.38 13.57 6.41
C LYS A 9 25.12 15.06 6.15
N LYS A 10 26.09 15.91 6.49
CA LYS A 10 26.05 17.35 6.19
C LYS A 10 25.83 17.54 4.68
N ASN A 11 24.88 18.41 4.31
CA ASN A 11 24.40 18.64 2.93
C ASN A 11 23.66 17.47 2.27
N CYS A 12 23.16 16.50 3.03
CA CYS A 12 22.34 15.40 2.50
C CYS A 12 20.93 15.37 3.12
N GLY A 13 19.95 15.08 2.27
CA GLY A 13 18.56 14.87 2.66
C GLY A 13 17.67 16.07 2.37
N LEU A 14 16.40 15.78 2.12
CA LEU A 14 15.36 16.77 1.86
C LEU A 14 14.37 16.81 3.03
N PRO A 15 13.86 17.99 3.42
CA PRO A 15 12.87 18.11 4.47
C PRO A 15 11.62 17.30 4.09
N ILE A 16 11.25 16.37 4.97
CA ILE A 16 10.10 15.48 4.77
C ILE A 16 8.83 16.27 5.05
N GLY A 17 7.91 16.31 4.08
CA GLY A 17 6.61 16.97 4.23
C GLY A 17 6.43 18.25 3.43
N ASN A 18 7.47 18.74 2.73
CA ASN A 18 7.34 19.84 1.77
C ASN A 18 6.97 19.31 0.37
N LEU A 19 6.06 19.99 -0.32
CA LEU A 19 5.66 19.68 -1.70
C LEU A 19 6.86 19.76 -2.66
N THR A 20 7.75 20.74 -2.46
CA THR A 20 8.95 20.90 -3.29
C THR A 20 9.89 19.70 -3.17
N SER A 21 10.05 19.14 -1.96
CA SER A 21 10.83 17.91 -1.74
C SER A 21 10.25 16.70 -2.48
N GLN A 22 8.92 16.60 -2.56
CA GLN A 22 8.25 15.52 -3.29
C GLN A 22 8.48 15.63 -4.80
N LEU A 23 8.34 16.85 -5.34
CA LEU A 23 8.61 17.11 -6.75
C LEU A 23 10.09 16.85 -7.08
N PHE A 24 10.99 17.34 -6.23
CA PHE A 24 12.42 17.15 -6.40
C PHE A 24 12.80 15.67 -6.43
N GLY A 25 12.23 14.84 -5.55
CA GLY A 25 12.48 13.40 -5.56
C GLY A 25 12.09 12.72 -6.89
N ASN A 26 11.05 13.20 -7.57
CA ASN A 26 10.67 12.68 -8.88
C ASN A 26 11.63 13.12 -9.98
N ILE A 27 11.99 14.42 -10.01
CA ILE A 27 12.93 15.00 -10.98
C ILE A 27 14.33 14.39 -10.81
N TYR A 28 14.78 14.21 -9.57
CA TYR A 28 16.11 13.68 -9.26
C TYR A 28 16.34 12.26 -9.78
N LEU A 29 15.27 11.46 -9.89
CA LEU A 29 15.31 10.09 -10.38
C LEU A 29 14.95 9.98 -11.89
N ASP A 30 14.77 11.09 -12.59
CA ASP A 30 14.41 11.11 -14.01
C ASP A 30 15.53 10.53 -14.89
N ASP A 31 16.78 10.94 -14.65
CA ASP A 31 17.96 10.38 -15.33
C ASP A 31 18.07 8.86 -15.14
N PHE A 32 17.68 8.37 -13.96
CA PHE A 32 17.64 6.95 -13.69
C PHE A 32 16.57 6.23 -14.52
N ASP A 33 15.40 6.84 -14.71
CA ASP A 33 14.35 6.28 -15.55
C ASP A 33 14.81 6.19 -17.01
N HIS A 34 15.46 7.24 -17.53
CA HIS A 34 16.09 7.23 -18.85
C HIS A 34 17.14 6.11 -18.97
N PHE A 35 18.02 5.96 -17.98
CA PHE A 35 18.98 4.86 -17.93
C PHE A 35 18.29 3.49 -18.01
N VAL A 36 17.21 3.27 -17.26
CA VAL A 36 16.46 2.00 -17.27
C VAL A 36 15.78 1.73 -18.61
N LYS A 37 15.16 2.75 -19.21
CA LYS A 37 14.37 2.60 -20.43
C LYS A 37 15.23 2.54 -21.68
N GLU A 38 16.30 3.33 -21.76
CA GLU A 38 17.11 3.47 -22.97
C GLU A 38 18.38 2.63 -22.95
N LYS A 39 19.06 2.50 -21.79
CA LYS A 39 20.33 1.76 -21.70
C LYS A 39 20.12 0.32 -21.29
N LEU A 40 19.20 0.06 -20.34
CA LEU A 40 18.87 -1.31 -19.92
C LEU A 40 17.76 -1.94 -20.77
N CYS A 41 17.03 -1.13 -21.54
CA CYS A 41 15.94 -1.55 -22.42
C CYS A 41 14.87 -2.39 -21.72
N ILE A 42 14.56 -2.08 -20.46
CA ILE A 42 13.56 -2.85 -19.70
C ILE A 42 12.16 -2.42 -20.12
N LYS A 43 11.46 -3.34 -20.80
CA LYS A 43 10.09 -3.11 -21.28
C LYS A 43 9.13 -2.85 -20.12
N HIS A 44 9.17 -3.71 -19.10
CA HIS A 44 8.23 -3.68 -17.97
C HIS A 44 8.94 -3.16 -16.71
N TYR A 45 8.92 -1.84 -16.58
CA TYR A 45 9.44 -1.09 -15.45
C TYR A 45 8.34 -0.21 -14.87
N GLY A 46 8.26 -0.12 -13.55
CA GLY A 46 7.39 0.82 -12.86
C GLY A 46 8.12 1.43 -11.66
N ARG A 47 7.93 2.73 -11.46
CA ARG A 47 8.47 3.49 -10.32
C ARG A 47 7.38 4.30 -9.67
N TYR A 48 7.41 4.38 -8.35
CA TYR A 48 6.60 5.29 -7.57
C TYR A 48 7.47 5.88 -6.46
N VAL A 49 7.90 7.12 -6.66
CA VAL A 49 8.91 7.77 -5.82
C VAL A 49 10.16 6.87 -5.76
N ASP A 50 10.47 6.30 -4.59
CA ASP A 50 11.64 5.43 -4.37
C ASP A 50 11.35 3.94 -4.63
N ASP A 51 10.08 3.54 -4.69
CA ASP A 51 9.68 2.14 -4.86
C ASP A 51 9.69 1.78 -6.35
N MET A 52 10.53 0.82 -6.74
CA MET A 52 10.72 0.38 -8.12
C MET A 52 10.37 -1.10 -8.30
N ILE A 53 9.81 -1.44 -9.45
CA ILE A 53 9.54 -2.81 -9.87
C ILE A 53 10.04 -3.06 -11.29
N PHE A 54 10.76 -4.17 -11.46
CA PHE A 54 11.32 -4.62 -12.72
C PHE A 54 10.78 -6.01 -13.05
N VAL A 55 10.26 -6.19 -14.26
CA VAL A 55 9.70 -7.48 -14.71
C VAL A 55 10.39 -7.93 -15.99
N HIS A 56 10.97 -9.14 -15.94
CA HIS A 56 11.66 -9.72 -17.08
C HIS A 56 11.61 -11.25 -17.02
N LYS A 57 11.68 -11.91 -18.19
CA LYS A 57 11.59 -13.39 -18.29
C LYS A 57 12.85 -14.10 -17.78
N ASN A 58 14.03 -13.48 -17.96
CA ASN A 58 15.32 -14.04 -17.58
C ASN A 58 15.74 -13.60 -16.17
N LYS A 59 15.88 -14.57 -15.25
CA LYS A 59 16.32 -14.37 -13.86
C LYS A 59 17.76 -13.84 -13.75
N ASN A 60 18.67 -14.35 -14.57
CA ASN A 60 20.08 -13.95 -14.54
C ASN A 60 20.26 -12.52 -15.06
N PHE A 61 19.44 -12.14 -16.05
CA PHE A 61 19.34 -10.75 -16.48
C PHE A 61 18.89 -9.85 -15.32
N LEU A 62 17.81 -10.19 -14.60
CA LEU A 62 17.38 -9.39 -13.44
C LEU A 62 18.45 -9.29 -12.35
N LYS A 63 19.23 -10.36 -12.11
CA LYS A 63 20.37 -10.31 -11.19
C LYS A 63 21.45 -9.33 -11.66
N SER A 64 21.72 -9.25 -12.97
CA SER A 64 22.68 -8.27 -13.50
C SER A 64 22.15 -6.84 -13.40
N ILE A 65 20.84 -6.64 -13.62
CA ILE A 65 20.17 -5.35 -13.45
C ILE A 65 20.33 -4.84 -12.01
N ILE A 66 20.14 -5.67 -10.99
CA ILE A 66 20.35 -5.26 -9.58
C ILE A 66 21.74 -4.64 -9.39
N LYS A 67 22.79 -5.26 -9.96
CA LYS A 67 24.17 -4.73 -9.87
C LYS A 67 24.32 -3.42 -10.62
N LYS A 68 23.79 -3.33 -11.85
CA LYS A 68 23.85 -2.12 -12.70
C LYS A 68 23.10 -0.95 -12.05
N THR A 69 21.89 -1.18 -11.55
CA THR A 69 21.10 -0.19 -10.82
C THR A 69 21.83 0.30 -9.58
N LYS A 70 22.38 -0.61 -8.76
CA LYS A 70 23.13 -0.22 -7.56
C LYS A 70 24.34 0.67 -7.92
N LYS A 71 25.07 0.32 -8.98
CA LYS A 71 26.23 1.10 -9.44
C LYS A 71 25.82 2.48 -9.96
N TYR A 72 24.79 2.56 -10.79
CA TYR A 72 24.31 3.82 -11.35
C TYR A 72 23.80 4.76 -10.24
N LEU A 73 22.94 4.26 -9.36
CA LEU A 73 22.39 5.05 -8.26
C LEU A 73 23.51 5.60 -7.36
N LEU A 74 24.53 4.79 -7.06
CA LEU A 74 25.65 5.24 -6.23
C LEU A 74 26.54 6.26 -6.95
N ASN A 75 26.90 6.00 -8.20
CA ASN A 75 27.91 6.79 -8.92
C ASN A 75 27.34 8.09 -9.49
N GLU A 76 26.16 8.04 -10.09
CA GLU A 76 25.56 9.19 -10.78
C GLU A 76 24.68 10.02 -9.84
N LEU A 77 23.99 9.35 -8.91
CA LEU A 77 23.00 9.97 -8.02
C LEU A 77 23.37 9.93 -6.53
N GLY A 78 24.53 9.40 -6.14
CA GLY A 78 24.91 9.30 -4.72
C GLY A 78 23.90 8.56 -3.82
N LEU A 79 23.03 7.73 -4.40
CA LEU A 79 21.96 7.00 -3.72
C LEU A 79 22.35 5.54 -3.47
N GLU A 80 22.07 5.06 -2.26
CA GLU A 80 22.28 3.68 -1.88
C GLU A 80 20.97 2.90 -1.78
N LEU A 81 20.89 1.78 -2.51
CA LEU A 81 19.78 0.84 -2.33
C LEU A 81 19.86 0.16 -0.97
N HIS A 82 18.72 0.10 -0.29
CA HIS A 82 18.63 -0.58 1.00
C HIS A 82 18.89 -2.10 0.85
N PRO A 83 19.89 -2.67 1.53
CA PRO A 83 20.39 -4.03 1.24
C PRO A 83 19.34 -5.13 1.46
N LYS A 84 18.45 -4.93 2.44
CA LYS A 84 17.39 -5.90 2.77
C LYS A 84 16.07 -5.72 2.00
N LYS A 85 15.91 -4.63 1.23
CA LYS A 85 14.64 -4.35 0.53
C LYS A 85 14.62 -4.84 -0.92
N VAL A 86 15.78 -5.15 -1.48
CA VAL A 86 15.87 -5.74 -2.82
C VAL A 86 15.55 -7.23 -2.71
N TYR A 87 14.53 -7.69 -3.43
CA TYR A 87 14.19 -9.11 -3.52
C TYR A 87 13.80 -9.48 -4.94
N LEU A 88 14.03 -10.74 -5.30
CA LEU A 88 13.74 -11.29 -6.61
C LEU A 88 12.70 -12.41 -6.46
N GLN A 89 11.56 -12.27 -7.13
CA GLN A 89 10.42 -13.16 -6.93
C GLN A 89 9.85 -13.63 -8.28
N HIS A 90 9.67 -14.95 -8.42
CA HIS A 90 8.92 -15.51 -9.55
C HIS A 90 7.46 -15.01 -9.52
N TYR A 91 6.97 -14.54 -10.66
CA TYR A 91 5.68 -13.86 -10.79
C TYR A 91 4.48 -14.65 -10.22
N LYS A 92 4.48 -15.99 -10.36
CA LYS A 92 3.41 -16.87 -9.82
C LYS A 92 3.22 -16.70 -8.30
N LYS A 93 4.29 -16.38 -7.56
CA LYS A 93 4.21 -16.18 -6.11
C LYS A 93 3.61 -14.81 -5.75
N GLY A 94 3.58 -13.86 -6.70
CA GLY A 94 3.11 -12.49 -6.50
C GLY A 94 4.14 -11.58 -5.84
N VAL A 95 3.84 -10.28 -5.79
CA VAL A 95 4.74 -9.22 -5.32
C VAL A 95 3.95 -8.18 -4.51
N ASN A 96 4.52 -7.69 -3.41
CA ASN A 96 3.95 -6.54 -2.71
C ASN A 96 4.47 -5.26 -3.37
N PHE A 97 3.55 -4.37 -3.77
CA PHE A 97 3.89 -3.08 -4.35
C PHE A 97 2.79 -2.07 -3.98
N LEU A 98 3.16 -0.89 -3.48
CA LEU A 98 2.24 0.21 -3.16
C LEU A 98 1.01 -0.19 -2.32
N GLY A 99 1.23 -1.00 -1.28
CA GLY A 99 0.17 -1.40 -0.36
C GLY A 99 -0.80 -2.47 -0.90
N VAL A 100 -0.53 -3.03 -2.08
CA VAL A 100 -1.28 -4.13 -2.68
C VAL A 100 -0.39 -5.34 -2.97
N PHE A 101 -1.03 -6.47 -3.18
CA PHE A 101 -0.40 -7.71 -3.58
C PHE A 101 -0.80 -8.07 -5.01
N ILE A 102 0.18 -8.00 -5.91
CA ILE A 102 -0.02 -8.19 -7.35
C ILE A 102 0.31 -9.63 -7.71
N ARG A 103 -0.60 -10.27 -8.44
CA ARG A 103 -0.45 -11.59 -9.06
C ARG A 103 -0.81 -11.49 -10.54
N PRO A 104 -0.49 -12.52 -11.35
CA PRO A 104 -1.03 -12.62 -12.69
C PRO A 104 -2.55 -12.48 -12.65
N TYR A 105 -3.07 -11.56 -13.47
CA TYR A 105 -4.51 -11.34 -13.69
C TYR A 105 -5.31 -10.94 -12.45
N SER A 106 -4.66 -10.61 -11.33
CA SER A 106 -5.34 -10.31 -10.07
C SER A 106 -4.53 -9.39 -9.16
N ILE A 107 -5.24 -8.45 -8.54
CA ILE A 107 -4.68 -7.54 -7.54
C ILE A 107 -5.51 -7.70 -6.26
N HIS A 108 -4.80 -7.96 -5.16
CA HIS A 108 -5.39 -8.20 -3.85
C HIS A 108 -4.90 -7.17 -2.84
N ILE A 109 -5.67 -6.96 -1.78
CA ILE A 109 -5.16 -6.21 -0.62
C ILE A 109 -4.10 -7.02 0.13
N THR A 110 -3.21 -6.33 0.83
CA THR A 110 -2.20 -6.98 1.67
C THR A 110 -2.83 -7.64 2.90
N LYS A 111 -2.13 -8.63 3.46
CA LYS A 111 -2.48 -9.24 4.75
C LYS A 111 -2.58 -8.21 5.86
N ARG A 112 -1.74 -7.16 5.80
CA ARG A 112 -1.75 -6.04 6.76
C ARG A 112 -3.07 -5.27 6.70
N THR A 113 -3.52 -4.83 5.52
CA THR A 113 -4.79 -4.12 5.37
C THR A 113 -5.97 -4.99 5.85
N LYS A 114 -5.97 -6.28 5.49
CA LYS A 114 -6.96 -7.24 5.96
C LYS A 114 -6.96 -7.36 7.50
N GLY A 115 -5.78 -7.50 8.11
CA GLY A 115 -5.62 -7.64 9.55
C GLY A 115 -6.06 -6.38 10.30
N ASN A 116 -5.64 -5.20 9.83
CA ASN A 116 -6.04 -3.92 10.39
C ASN A 116 -7.56 -3.74 10.35
N PHE A 117 -8.21 -4.13 9.25
CA PHE A 117 -9.66 -4.01 9.15
C PHE A 117 -10.38 -4.93 10.15
N TYR A 118 -9.94 -6.19 10.29
CA TYR A 118 -10.45 -7.09 11.34
C TYR A 118 -10.26 -6.52 12.74
N ALA A 119 -9.08 -5.98 13.05
CA ALA A 119 -8.80 -5.38 14.35
C ALA A 119 -9.73 -4.20 14.65
N LYS A 120 -10.02 -3.36 13.65
CA LYS A 120 -10.98 -2.25 13.80
C LYS A 120 -12.41 -2.71 13.97
N ILE A 121 -12.85 -3.75 13.24
CA ILE A 121 -14.17 -4.35 13.47
C ILE A 121 -14.27 -4.90 14.90
N LYS A 122 -13.23 -5.61 15.36
CA LYS A 122 -13.18 -6.17 16.72
C LYS A 122 -13.30 -5.08 17.78
N LEU A 123 -12.51 -4.01 17.65
CA LEU A 123 -12.56 -2.85 18.55
C LEU A 123 -13.98 -2.26 18.64
N TRP A 124 -14.65 -2.06 17.52
CA TRP A 124 -16.01 -1.52 17.50
C TRP A 124 -17.05 -2.50 18.05
N ASN A 125 -16.88 -3.79 17.81
CA ASN A 125 -17.71 -4.84 18.43
C ASN A 125 -17.58 -4.83 19.95
N GLU A 126 -16.36 -4.75 20.48
CA GLU A 126 -16.10 -4.64 21.92
C GLU A 126 -16.71 -3.35 22.48
N THR A 127 -16.60 -2.24 21.75
CA THR A 127 -17.18 -0.94 22.16
C THR A 127 -18.70 -1.00 22.32
N ILE A 128 -19.43 -1.52 21.33
CA ILE A 128 -20.91 -1.63 21.40
C ILE A 128 -21.35 -2.73 22.38
N GLN A 129 -20.51 -3.73 22.63
CA GLN A 129 -20.78 -4.75 23.64
C GLN A 129 -20.73 -4.16 25.03
N ASN A 130 -19.67 -3.41 25.35
CA ASN A 130 -19.45 -2.83 26.68
C ASN A 130 -20.42 -1.69 26.99
N LYS A 131 -20.74 -0.84 26.01
CA LYS A 131 -21.65 0.31 26.22
C LYS A 131 -23.14 -0.05 26.09
N GLY A 132 -23.48 -1.18 25.49
CA GLY A 132 -24.86 -1.56 25.18
C GLY A 132 -25.43 -0.83 23.95
N SER A 133 -25.29 0.49 23.89
CA SER A 133 -25.69 1.36 22.77
C SER A 133 -24.56 2.35 22.41
N LEU A 134 -24.68 2.99 21.25
CA LEU A 134 -23.72 3.99 20.78
C LEU A 134 -24.43 5.33 20.57
N THR A 135 -23.72 6.42 20.86
CA THR A 135 -24.16 7.77 20.51
C THR A 135 -24.13 7.98 18.99
N GLU A 136 -24.88 8.94 18.48
CA GLU A 136 -24.89 9.27 17.05
C GLU A 136 -23.48 9.62 16.53
N LYS A 137 -22.69 10.34 17.32
CA LYS A 137 -21.31 10.69 17.00
C LYS A 137 -20.42 9.44 16.85
N GLU A 138 -20.60 8.45 17.73
CA GLU A 138 -19.86 7.19 17.66
C GLU A 138 -20.28 6.34 16.47
N ILE A 139 -21.57 6.31 16.15
CA ILE A 139 -22.08 5.59 14.97
C ILE A 139 -21.49 6.22 13.69
N LYS A 140 -21.48 7.55 13.59
CA LYS A 140 -20.83 8.27 12.47
C LYS A 140 -19.34 7.95 12.39
N GLY A 141 -18.64 7.93 13.53
CA GLY A 141 -17.23 7.53 13.61
C GLY A 141 -16.98 6.08 13.16
N PHE A 142 -17.84 5.16 13.55
CA PHE A 142 -17.82 3.77 13.11
C PHE A 142 -18.01 3.67 11.60
N ILE A 143 -19.06 4.28 11.04
CA ILE A 143 -19.34 4.28 9.61
C ILE A 143 -18.17 4.86 8.82
N ALA A 144 -17.63 6.01 9.25
CA ALA A 144 -16.47 6.62 8.62
C ALA A 144 -15.24 5.70 8.64
N CYS A 145 -14.98 5.04 9.78
CA CYS A 145 -13.90 4.07 9.92
C CYS A 145 -14.08 2.89 8.95
N MET A 146 -15.26 2.27 8.91
CA MET A 146 -15.53 1.15 8.00
C MET A 146 -15.43 1.58 6.53
N ASN A 147 -16.00 2.72 6.17
CA ASN A 147 -15.98 3.25 4.81
C ASN A 147 -14.58 3.62 4.32
N SER A 148 -13.66 4.03 5.20
CA SER A 148 -12.26 4.22 4.84
C SER A 148 -11.63 2.93 4.29
N TYR A 149 -11.83 1.79 4.98
CA TYR A 149 -11.34 0.50 4.51
C TYR A 149 -12.08 0.02 3.26
N LEU A 150 -13.41 0.10 3.25
CA LEU A 150 -14.21 -0.37 2.11
C LEU A 150 -13.95 0.44 0.84
N GLY A 151 -13.68 1.73 0.99
CA GLY A 151 -13.30 2.65 -0.09
C GLY A 151 -12.03 2.19 -0.81
N ILE A 152 -11.03 1.68 -0.08
CA ILE A 152 -9.83 1.09 -0.69
C ILE A 152 -10.14 -0.30 -1.25
N MET A 153 -10.78 -1.15 -0.45
CA MET A 153 -11.00 -2.55 -0.78
C MET A 153 -11.88 -2.76 -2.02
N LYS A 154 -12.81 -1.84 -2.32
CA LYS A 154 -13.72 -1.95 -3.49
C LYS A 154 -12.98 -1.97 -4.83
N HIS A 155 -11.76 -1.43 -4.90
CA HIS A 155 -10.95 -1.40 -6.13
C HIS A 155 -10.20 -2.70 -6.41
N TYR A 156 -10.31 -3.70 -5.52
CA TYR A 156 -9.61 -4.97 -5.60
C TYR A 156 -10.58 -6.15 -5.53
N GLN A 157 -10.08 -7.36 -5.80
CA GLN A 157 -10.85 -8.60 -5.74
C GLN A 157 -11.16 -9.02 -4.30
N THR A 158 -12.04 -8.27 -3.63
CA THR A 158 -12.33 -8.39 -2.19
C THR A 158 -13.81 -8.60 -1.87
N PHE A 159 -14.69 -8.75 -2.87
CA PHE A 159 -16.14 -8.86 -2.64
C PHE A 159 -16.50 -9.91 -1.56
N ARG A 160 -15.99 -11.14 -1.70
CA ARG A 160 -16.23 -12.23 -0.73
C ARG A 160 -15.69 -11.88 0.67
N LEU A 161 -14.54 -11.20 0.73
CA LEU A 161 -13.93 -10.78 1.99
C LEU A 161 -14.76 -9.69 2.68
N ARG A 162 -15.16 -8.64 1.95
CA ARG A 162 -16.01 -7.55 2.46
C ARG A 162 -17.34 -8.09 2.95
N LYS A 163 -18.01 -8.93 2.15
CA LYS A 163 -19.24 -9.63 2.56
C LYS A 163 -19.03 -10.38 3.87
N LYS A 164 -18.01 -11.24 3.96
CA LYS A 164 -17.70 -12.00 5.18
C LYS A 164 -17.49 -11.09 6.40
N MET A 165 -16.71 -10.02 6.24
CA MET A 165 -16.40 -9.11 7.35
C MET A 165 -17.64 -8.37 7.84
N LEU A 166 -18.48 -7.86 6.94
CA LEU A 166 -19.67 -7.09 7.31
C LEU A 166 -20.84 -7.96 7.77
N THR A 167 -20.95 -9.20 7.30
CA THR A 167 -22.10 -10.07 7.66
C THR A 167 -21.79 -11.06 8.78
N GLN A 168 -20.53 -11.48 8.94
CA GLN A 168 -20.15 -12.50 9.93
C GLN A 168 -19.29 -11.93 11.06
N ALA A 169 -18.33 -11.04 10.76
CA ALA A 169 -17.42 -10.54 11.78
C ALA A 169 -17.99 -9.33 12.54
N MET A 170 -18.79 -8.49 11.89
CA MET A 170 -19.45 -7.34 12.51
C MET A 170 -20.61 -7.79 13.41
N SER A 171 -20.71 -7.20 14.60
CA SER A 171 -21.77 -7.50 15.57
C SER A 171 -23.16 -7.23 14.99
N LYS A 172 -24.11 -8.15 15.27
CA LYS A 172 -25.52 -7.99 14.87
C LYS A 172 -26.16 -6.73 15.45
N LYS A 173 -25.66 -6.22 16.59
CA LYS A 173 -26.13 -4.97 17.20
C LYS A 173 -26.02 -3.77 16.25
N PHE A 174 -25.06 -3.78 15.31
CA PHE A 174 -24.93 -2.71 14.32
C PHE A 174 -26.06 -2.68 13.28
N LYS A 175 -26.79 -3.79 13.06
CA LYS A 175 -27.89 -3.85 12.06
C LYS A 175 -29.05 -2.89 12.35
N GLY A 176 -29.19 -2.44 13.59
CA GLY A 176 -30.15 -1.40 13.97
C GLY A 176 -29.74 0.00 13.51
N TYR A 177 -28.45 0.23 13.32
CA TYR A 177 -27.88 1.56 13.05
C TYR A 177 -27.41 1.75 11.61
N VAL A 178 -27.05 0.66 10.92
CA VAL A 178 -26.43 0.75 9.59
C VAL A 178 -27.03 -0.25 8.61
N VAL A 179 -26.99 0.14 7.33
CA VAL A 179 -27.24 -0.72 6.18
C VAL A 179 -26.04 -0.69 5.23
N PHE A 180 -25.86 -1.73 4.43
CA PHE A 180 -24.79 -1.81 3.44
C PHE A 180 -25.38 -1.94 2.03
N ASP A 181 -24.67 -1.40 1.04
CA ASP A 181 -25.04 -1.53 -0.37
C ASP A 181 -24.94 -2.99 -0.85
N LYS A 182 -25.59 -3.30 -1.98
CA LYS A 182 -25.61 -4.66 -2.57
C LYS A 182 -24.20 -5.20 -2.84
N LYS A 183 -23.22 -4.31 -3.09
CA LYS A 183 -21.83 -4.68 -3.38
C LYS A 183 -20.96 -4.77 -2.11
N TYR A 184 -21.49 -4.51 -0.91
CA TYR A 184 -20.75 -4.46 0.37
C TYR A 184 -19.57 -3.47 0.33
N SER A 185 -19.68 -2.40 -0.45
CA SER A 185 -18.66 -1.39 -0.71
C SER A 185 -18.80 -0.13 0.14
N LYS A 186 -19.94 0.05 0.81
CA LYS A 186 -20.22 1.20 1.65
C LYS A 186 -21.24 0.86 2.75
N LEU A 187 -21.00 1.34 3.96
CA LEU A 187 -21.98 1.43 5.04
C LEU A 187 -22.68 2.79 4.98
N LEU A 188 -23.99 2.76 5.19
CA LEU A 188 -24.87 3.91 5.27
C LEU A 188 -25.53 3.92 6.63
N TYR A 189 -25.77 5.11 7.17
CA TYR A 189 -26.59 5.29 8.36
C TYR A 189 -28.02 4.87 8.03
N LYS A 190 -28.65 4.11 8.93
CA LYS A 190 -30.04 3.69 8.77
C LYS A 190 -30.92 4.84 9.28
N ILE A 191 -31.65 5.47 8.34
CA ILE A 191 -32.69 6.45 8.64
C ILE A 191 -33.84 5.74 9.35
#